data_AF-A0A6U4XF73-F1
#
_entry.id   AF-A0A6U4XF73-F1
#
_cell.length_a   1.000
_cell.length_b   1.000
_cell.length_c   1.000
_cell.angle_alpha   90.00
_cell.angle_beta   90.00
_cell.angle_gamma   90.00
#
_symmetry.space_group_name_H-M   'P 1'
#
loop_
_entity.id
_entity.type
_entity.pdbx_description
1 polymer ?
#
loop_
_entity_poly.entity_id
_entity_poly.type
_entity_poly.pdbx_seq_one_letter_code
_entity_poly.pdbx_strand_id
1 'polypeptide(L)'
;SRGGAAGGSHHRIIIEGARVPTEIARANPIAKAHYYATNAVRGYNFLVYLRRTSAPELRQVFLSRDLTRIVSRRVSASEDDDDVTSIRVADVTDIMLGHKTEVFKAVRNATRHVLKEETAFSVVSELTSLDIEAETFEYRQHWASIFAWCINELRPNGVLTTLLKAGKLTVVNQLNRNVKDEVKDRSVLQVVISNT
;
A
#
# COMPACT_ATOMS: atom_id res chain seq x y z
N SER A 1 -20.91 32.16 3.28
CA SER A 1 -19.62 32.19 2.56
C SER A 1 -19.21 30.75 2.26
N ARG A 2 -19.09 30.38 0.98
CA ARG A 2 -18.67 29.04 0.56
C ARG A 2 -17.15 28.93 0.72
N GLY A 3 -16.71 28.16 1.71
CA GLY A 3 -15.30 27.77 1.84
C GLY A 3 -14.96 26.76 0.76
N GLY A 4 -14.35 27.22 -0.33
CA GLY A 4 -13.68 26.35 -1.28
C GLY A 4 -12.49 25.73 -0.57
N ALA A 5 -12.54 24.41 -0.32
CA ALA A 5 -11.37 23.66 0.08
C ALA A 5 -10.32 23.83 -1.02
N ALA A 6 -9.21 24.49 -0.65
CA ALA A 6 -8.04 24.57 -1.50
C ALA A 6 -7.55 23.14 -1.74
N GLY A 7 -7.84 22.61 -2.94
CA GLY A 7 -7.28 21.36 -3.41
C GLY A 7 -5.78 21.55 -3.55
N GLY A 8 -5.02 21.13 -2.54
CA GLY A 8 -3.58 21.00 -2.64
C GLY A 8 -3.27 20.17 -3.88
N SER A 9 -2.41 20.67 -4.76
CA SER A 9 -2.00 19.92 -5.93
C SER A 9 -1.32 18.64 -5.46
N HIS A 10 -1.98 17.50 -5.58
CA HIS A 10 -1.39 16.22 -5.21
C HIS A 10 -0.15 15.97 -6.11
N HIS A 11 1.05 16.17 -5.58
CA HIS A 11 2.29 15.93 -6.33
C HIS A 11 2.46 14.43 -6.59
N ARG A 12 2.95 14.05 -7.76
CA ARG A 12 3.22 12.63 -8.07
C ARG A 12 4.29 12.10 -7.11
N ILE A 13 4.03 10.96 -6.47
CA ILE A 13 4.99 10.28 -5.60
C ILE A 13 5.95 9.49 -6.49
N ILE A 14 7.26 9.72 -6.36
CA ILE A 14 8.29 9.07 -7.18
C ILE A 14 9.23 8.30 -6.24
N ILE A 15 9.39 7.01 -6.48
CA ILE A 15 10.36 6.16 -5.77
C ILE A 15 11.53 5.89 -6.73
N GLU A 16 12.68 6.50 -6.43
CA GLU A 16 13.89 6.30 -7.20
C GLU A 16 14.47 4.90 -6.99
N GLY A 17 15.08 4.35 -8.05
CA GLY A 17 15.69 3.02 -8.02
C GLY A 17 14.69 1.85 -7.98
N ALA A 18 13.40 2.13 -8.15
CA ALA A 18 12.35 1.13 -8.29
C ALA A 18 12.68 0.09 -9.39
N ARG A 19 12.99 -1.15 -8.98
CA ARG A 19 13.17 -2.25 -9.93
C ARG A 19 11.84 -2.95 -10.15
N VAL A 20 11.33 -2.82 -11.37
CA VAL A 20 10.13 -3.48 -11.86
C VAL A 20 10.58 -4.39 -12.99
N PRO A 21 10.01 -5.60 -13.15
CA PRO A 21 10.37 -6.47 -14.25
C PRO A 21 10.29 -5.73 -15.60
N THR A 22 11.28 -5.93 -16.46
CA THR A 22 11.44 -5.15 -17.71
C THR A 22 10.20 -5.21 -18.59
N GLU A 23 9.56 -6.39 -18.63
CA GLU A 23 8.31 -6.63 -19.33
C GLU A 23 7.18 -5.74 -18.82
N ILE A 24 7.06 -5.52 -17.51
CA ILE A 24 6.06 -4.62 -16.92
C ILE A 24 6.44 -3.16 -17.15
N ALA A 25 7.72 -2.81 -17.04
CA ALA A 25 8.19 -1.44 -17.28
C ALA A 25 7.85 -0.96 -18.71
N ARG A 26 7.96 -1.85 -19.69
CA ARG A 26 7.63 -1.60 -21.11
C ARG A 26 6.16 -1.88 -21.46
N ALA A 27 5.40 -2.47 -20.56
CA ALA A 27 4.02 -2.85 -20.84
C ALA A 27 3.09 -1.64 -21.03
N ASN A 28 1.95 -1.90 -21.67
CA ASN A 28 0.86 -0.94 -21.78
C ASN A 28 0.26 -0.61 -20.38
N PRO A 29 -0.51 0.47 -20.25
CA PRO A 29 -1.06 0.89 -18.96
C PRO A 29 -1.94 -0.16 -18.27
N ILE A 30 -2.66 -0.98 -19.04
CA ILE A 30 -3.55 -2.03 -18.50
C ILE A 30 -2.73 -3.14 -17.84
N ALA A 31 -1.68 -3.61 -18.51
CA ALA A 31 -0.79 -4.63 -17.97
C ALA A 31 -0.04 -4.13 -16.72
N LYS A 32 0.36 -2.85 -16.71
CA LYS A 32 0.90 -2.19 -15.50
C LYS A 32 -0.14 -2.18 -14.38
N ALA A 33 -1.37 -1.74 -14.68
CA ALA A 33 -2.46 -1.73 -13.71
C ALA A 33 -2.73 -3.11 -13.12
N HIS A 34 -2.80 -4.14 -13.96
CA HIS A 34 -2.96 -5.51 -13.52
C HIS A 34 -1.84 -5.93 -12.56
N TYR A 35 -0.58 -5.71 -12.95
CA TYR A 35 0.59 -6.09 -12.14
C TYR A 35 0.61 -5.36 -10.79
N TYR A 36 0.59 -4.03 -10.79
CA TYR A 36 0.74 -3.25 -9.57
C TYR A 36 -0.44 -3.44 -8.63
N ALA A 37 -1.66 -3.37 -9.14
CA ALA A 37 -2.84 -3.50 -8.30
C ALA A 37 -2.99 -4.92 -7.76
N THR A 38 -2.65 -5.97 -8.54
CA THR A 38 -2.63 -7.36 -8.02
C THR A 38 -1.64 -7.53 -6.88
N ASN A 39 -0.41 -7.03 -7.02
CA ASN A 39 0.58 -7.09 -5.94
C ASN A 39 0.11 -6.29 -4.71
N ALA A 40 -0.42 -5.09 -4.91
CA ALA A 40 -0.91 -4.25 -3.82
C ALA A 40 -2.07 -4.91 -3.06
N VAL A 41 -3.05 -5.53 -3.73
CA VAL A 41 -4.18 -6.17 -3.05
C VAL A 41 -3.78 -7.45 -2.32
N ARG A 42 -2.82 -8.22 -2.83
CA ARG A 42 -2.24 -9.37 -2.10
C ARG A 42 -1.52 -8.90 -0.85
N GLY A 43 -0.73 -7.84 -1.00
CA GLY A 43 0.12 -7.29 0.03
C GLY A 43 1.26 -8.22 0.44
N TYR A 44 1.94 -7.85 1.51
CA TYR A 44 3.08 -8.57 2.05
C TYR A 44 3.18 -8.39 3.57
N ASN A 45 3.92 -9.27 4.22
CA ASN A 45 4.16 -9.21 5.65
C ASN A 45 5.37 -8.34 5.93
N PHE A 46 5.20 -7.34 6.78
CA PHE A 46 6.25 -6.42 7.19
C PHE A 46 6.32 -6.32 8.69
N LEU A 47 7.47 -5.85 9.19
CA LEU A 47 7.51 -5.24 10.50
C LEU A 47 6.91 -3.84 10.40
N VAL A 48 5.92 -3.55 11.23
CA VAL A 48 5.24 -2.26 11.28
C VAL A 48 5.42 -1.65 12.65
N TYR A 49 5.81 -0.38 12.67
CA TYR A 49 6.02 0.40 13.87
C TYR A 49 4.78 1.23 14.14
N LEU A 50 4.20 1.07 15.33
CA LEU A 50 3.01 1.79 15.74
C LEU A 50 3.38 2.83 16.78
N ARG A 51 2.74 3.99 16.72
CA ARG A 51 2.96 5.06 17.70
C ARG A 51 2.72 4.64 19.15
N ARG A 52 1.85 3.64 19.37
CA ARG A 52 1.42 3.16 20.69
C ARG A 52 2.30 2.04 21.26
N THR A 53 3.16 1.44 20.45
CA THR A 53 4.01 0.31 20.86
C THR A 53 5.48 0.66 20.71
N SER A 54 6.31 0.18 21.63
CA SER A 54 7.76 0.31 21.48
C SER A 54 8.29 -0.74 20.50
N ALA A 55 7.78 -1.97 20.53
CA ALA A 55 8.22 -3.04 19.63
C ALA A 55 7.49 -3.00 18.27
N PRO A 56 8.19 -3.32 17.17
CA PRO A 56 7.53 -3.56 15.89
C PRO A 56 6.65 -4.81 15.94
N GLU A 57 5.60 -4.79 15.14
CA GLU A 57 4.67 -5.91 14.99
C GLU A 57 4.74 -6.49 13.58
N LEU A 58 4.68 -7.82 13.46
CA LEU A 58 4.51 -8.46 12.17
C LEU A 58 3.07 -8.26 11.68
N ARG A 59 2.91 -7.46 10.62
CA ARG A 59 1.62 -7.11 10.04
C ARG A 59 1.62 -7.35 8.53
N GLN A 60 0.49 -7.81 8.01
CA GLN A 60 0.24 -7.84 6.57
C GLN A 60 -0.22 -6.45 6.12
N VAL A 61 0.51 -5.85 5.18
CA VAL A 61 0.17 -4.55 4.59
C VAL A 61 -0.30 -4.74 3.16
N PHE A 62 -1.51 -4.27 2.85
CA PHE A 62 -2.17 -4.49 1.55
C PHE A 62 -3.13 -3.36 1.19
N LEU A 63 -3.52 -3.30 -0.08
CA LEU A 63 -4.59 -2.43 -0.58
C LEU A 63 -5.95 -3.14 -0.47
N SER A 64 -6.98 -2.46 0.04
CA SER A 64 -8.33 -2.98 0.21
C SER A 64 -8.95 -3.39 -1.14
N ARG A 65 -9.97 -4.27 -1.13
CA ARG A 65 -10.58 -4.79 -2.37
C ARG A 65 -11.24 -3.71 -3.24
N ASP A 66 -11.76 -2.68 -2.60
CA ASP A 66 -12.33 -1.49 -3.24
C ASP A 66 -11.26 -0.45 -3.65
N LEU A 67 -9.98 -0.74 -3.39
CA LEU A 67 -8.82 0.11 -3.66
C LEU A 67 -8.85 1.48 -2.95
N THR A 68 -9.63 1.63 -1.87
CA THR A 68 -9.77 2.92 -1.17
C THR A 68 -8.82 3.10 0.01
N ARG A 69 -8.24 2.01 0.55
CA ARG A 69 -7.44 2.04 1.77
C ARG A 69 -6.19 1.16 1.67
N ILE A 70 -5.07 1.66 2.17
CA ILE A 70 -3.92 0.83 2.53
C ILE A 70 -4.14 0.37 3.96
N VAL A 71 -4.14 -0.94 4.17
CA VAL A 71 -4.52 -1.62 5.40
C VAL A 71 -3.32 -2.36 5.96
N SER A 72 -3.13 -2.29 7.27
CA SER A 72 -2.12 -3.00 8.04
C SER A 72 -2.80 -3.82 9.13
N ARG A 73 -2.81 -5.14 8.94
CA ARG A 73 -3.49 -6.11 9.82
C ARG A 73 -2.45 -6.99 10.52
N ARG A 74 -2.57 -7.18 11.83
CA ARG A 74 -1.68 -8.08 12.57
C ARG A 74 -1.79 -9.52 12.06
N VAL A 75 -0.66 -10.19 11.82
CA VAL A 75 -0.65 -11.57 11.28
C VAL A 75 -1.14 -12.58 12.32
N SER A 76 -0.91 -12.30 13.61
CA SER A 76 -1.27 -13.17 14.73
C SER A 76 -2.64 -12.89 15.35
N ALA A 77 -3.43 -11.98 14.79
CA ALA A 77 -4.74 -11.63 15.35
C ALA A 77 -5.70 -12.82 15.22
N SER A 78 -6.34 -13.22 16.33
CA SER A 78 -7.46 -14.18 16.31
C SER A 78 -8.69 -13.53 15.66
N GLU A 79 -9.65 -14.35 15.25
CA GLU A 79 -10.80 -13.96 14.40
C GLU A 79 -11.67 -12.83 14.97
N ASP A 80 -11.60 -12.57 16.27
CA ASP A 80 -12.36 -11.52 16.97
C ASP A 80 -11.57 -10.21 17.22
N ASP A 81 -10.30 -10.15 16.83
CA ASP A 81 -9.44 -8.99 17.10
C ASP A 81 -9.36 -8.07 15.86
N ASP A 82 -10.15 -6.99 15.90
CA ASP A 82 -10.20 -5.89 14.91
C ASP A 82 -8.90 -5.05 14.90
N ASP A 83 -7.73 -5.66 15.12
CA ASP A 83 -6.45 -4.96 15.17
C ASP A 83 -5.92 -4.61 13.77
N VAL A 84 -6.64 -3.67 13.16
CA VAL A 84 -6.46 -3.16 11.82
C VAL A 84 -6.18 -1.67 11.87
N THR A 85 -5.06 -1.26 11.30
CA THR A 85 -4.78 0.15 11.01
C THR A 85 -4.97 0.39 9.53
N SER A 86 -5.56 1.52 9.12
CA SER A 86 -5.73 1.83 7.70
C SER A 86 -5.54 3.31 7.40
N ILE A 87 -5.03 3.60 6.21
CA ILE A 87 -4.92 4.95 5.65
C ILE A 87 -5.73 4.98 4.36
N ARG A 88 -6.62 5.98 4.21
CA ARG A 88 -7.34 6.16 2.94
C ARG A 88 -6.34 6.61 1.88
N VAL A 89 -6.37 5.98 0.71
CA VAL A 89 -5.48 6.29 -0.41
C VAL A 89 -5.57 7.77 -0.80
N ALA A 90 -6.78 8.34 -0.76
CA ALA A 90 -7.02 9.74 -1.08
C ALA A 90 -6.32 10.73 -0.12
N ASP A 91 -6.04 10.31 1.12
CA ASP A 91 -5.39 11.13 2.14
C ASP A 91 -3.85 10.98 2.11
N VAL A 92 -3.32 10.07 1.28
CA VAL A 92 -1.87 9.85 1.20
C VAL A 92 -1.20 11.00 0.46
N THR A 93 -0.34 11.69 1.18
CA THR A 93 0.42 12.83 0.70
C THR A 93 1.73 12.38 0.07
N ASP A 94 2.45 11.45 0.70
CA ASP A 94 3.78 11.01 0.25
C ASP A 94 4.14 9.58 0.69
N ILE A 95 5.19 9.02 0.09
CA ILE A 95 5.91 7.85 0.61
C ILE A 95 7.36 8.24 0.88
N MET A 96 7.72 8.22 2.16
CA MET A 96 9.05 8.61 2.61
C MET A 96 9.94 7.38 2.80
N LEU A 97 11.10 7.33 2.15
CA LEU A 97 12.11 6.30 2.39
C LEU A 97 12.96 6.63 3.62
N GLY A 98 13.34 5.63 4.40
CA GLY A 98 14.14 5.75 5.62
C GLY A 98 13.33 6.14 6.86
N HIS A 99 14.03 6.58 7.91
CA HIS A 99 13.47 6.87 9.25
C HIS A 99 13.02 8.32 9.40
N LYS A 100 12.18 8.79 8.47
CA LYS A 100 11.87 10.22 8.37
C LYS A 100 10.75 10.68 9.29
N THR A 101 9.93 9.76 9.80
CA THR A 101 8.76 10.07 10.64
C THR A 101 9.12 10.10 12.12
N GLU A 102 8.27 10.75 12.92
CA GLU A 102 8.42 10.81 14.38
C GLU A 102 8.28 9.43 15.05
N VAL A 103 7.55 8.50 14.44
CA VAL A 103 7.42 7.12 14.94
C VAL A 103 8.77 6.42 14.94
N PHE A 104 9.50 6.48 13.82
CA PHE A 104 10.84 5.89 13.77
C PHE A 104 11.84 6.58 14.71
N LYS A 105 11.76 7.91 14.87
CA LYS A 105 12.58 8.65 15.84
C LYS A 105 12.32 8.19 17.28
N ALA A 106 11.06 8.01 17.65
CA ALA A 106 10.68 7.55 18.99
C ALA A 106 11.17 6.11 19.25
N VAL A 107 10.98 5.21 18.27
CA VAL A 107 11.39 3.80 18.36
C VAL A 107 12.90 3.65 18.47
N ARG A 108 13.67 4.43 17.69
CA ARG A 108 15.14 4.41 17.75
C ARG A 108 15.66 4.73 19.15
N ASN A 109 14.96 5.59 19.88
CA ASN A 109 15.32 5.94 21.26
C ASN A 109 14.85 4.89 22.28
N ALA A 110 13.79 4.13 21.98
CA ALA A 110 13.12 3.24 22.93
C ALA A 110 13.51 1.76 22.79
N THR A 111 14.03 1.32 21.64
CA THR A 111 14.24 -0.11 21.35
C THR A 111 15.70 -0.50 21.19
N ARG A 112 16.03 -1.75 21.53
CA ARG A 112 17.30 -2.39 21.17
C ARG A 112 17.30 -2.97 19.74
N HIS A 113 16.16 -2.93 19.06
CA HIS A 113 16.05 -3.42 17.68
C HIS A 113 16.85 -2.50 16.77
N VAL A 114 17.80 -3.07 16.03
CA VAL A 114 18.61 -2.32 15.07
C VAL A 114 17.78 -2.09 13.83
N LEU A 115 16.96 -1.05 13.89
CA LEU A 115 16.18 -0.57 12.76
C LEU A 115 17.15 -0.09 11.67
N LYS A 116 17.05 -0.68 10.47
CA LYS A 116 17.91 -0.30 9.32
C LYS A 116 17.22 0.76 8.47
N GLU A 117 17.94 1.85 8.16
CA GLU A 117 17.39 2.95 7.36
C GLU A 117 17.09 2.52 5.92
N GLU A 118 17.95 1.67 5.38
CA GLU A 118 17.89 1.20 4.00
C GLU A 118 16.68 0.29 3.70
N THR A 119 16.07 -0.31 4.72
CA THR A 119 14.91 -1.20 4.62
C THR A 119 13.59 -0.53 5.03
N ALA A 120 13.64 0.69 5.54
CA ALA A 120 12.46 1.39 6.06
C ALA A 120 11.80 2.30 5.02
N PHE A 121 10.48 2.41 5.09
CA PHE A 121 9.69 3.41 4.40
C PHE A 121 8.39 3.70 5.15
N SER A 122 7.77 4.84 4.85
CA SER A 122 6.53 5.28 5.51
C SER A 122 5.51 5.71 4.47
N VAL A 123 4.27 5.24 4.59
CA VAL A 123 3.13 5.81 3.84
C VAL A 123 2.54 6.92 4.69
N VAL A 124 2.59 8.17 4.21
CA VAL A 124 2.28 9.36 5.00
C VAL A 124 0.97 9.98 4.55
N SER A 125 0.13 10.33 5.51
CA SER A 125 -1.04 11.20 5.34
C SER A 125 -0.88 12.43 6.23
N GLU A 126 -1.78 13.41 6.12
CA GLU A 126 -1.77 14.59 7.00
C GLU A 126 -1.94 14.24 8.49
N LEU A 127 -2.68 13.17 8.79
CA LEU A 127 -3.07 12.83 10.17
C LEU A 127 -2.21 11.71 10.79
N THR A 128 -1.66 10.83 9.96
CA THR A 128 -0.93 9.65 10.42
C THR A 128 0.05 9.13 9.39
N SER A 129 1.01 8.33 9.84
CA SER A 129 1.88 7.49 9.00
C SER A 129 1.61 6.01 9.24
N LEU A 130 1.93 5.19 8.24
CA LEU A 130 2.15 3.77 8.38
C LEU A 130 3.64 3.51 8.16
N ASP A 131 4.34 3.21 9.24
CA ASP A 131 5.80 3.11 9.28
C ASP A 131 6.23 1.64 9.17
N ILE A 132 6.94 1.31 8.09
CA ILE A 132 7.14 -0.06 7.61
C ILE A 132 8.64 -0.34 7.48
N GLU A 133 9.06 -1.51 7.94
CA GLU A 133 10.37 -2.10 7.66
C GLU A 133 10.22 -3.36 6.82
N ALA A 134 10.90 -3.35 5.68
CA ALA A 134 11.02 -4.50 4.79
C ALA A 134 12.19 -5.40 5.20
N GLU A 135 12.20 -6.62 4.64
CA GLU A 135 13.28 -7.58 4.90
C GLU A 135 14.62 -7.14 4.29
N THR A 136 14.58 -6.54 3.09
CA THR A 136 15.77 -6.06 2.37
C THR A 136 15.55 -4.69 1.73
N PHE A 137 16.65 -4.07 1.31
CA PHE A 137 16.64 -2.81 0.55
C PHE A 137 15.81 -2.92 -0.73
N GLU A 138 15.94 -4.02 -1.46
CA GLU A 138 15.23 -4.32 -2.71
C GLU A 138 13.73 -4.48 -2.45
N TYR A 139 13.36 -5.21 -1.40
CA TYR A 139 11.96 -5.36 -1.00
C TYR A 139 11.34 -4.01 -0.63
N ARG A 140 12.08 -3.16 0.10
CA ARG A 140 11.63 -1.80 0.38
C ARG A 140 11.42 -1.00 -0.90
N GLN A 141 12.36 -1.02 -1.86
CA GLN A 141 12.16 -0.30 -3.14
C GLN A 141 10.94 -0.84 -3.88
N HIS A 142 10.83 -2.15 -3.99
CA HIS A 142 9.76 -2.82 -4.72
C HIS A 142 8.38 -2.45 -4.19
N TRP A 143 8.17 -2.60 -2.87
CA TRP A 143 6.87 -2.36 -2.25
C TRP A 143 6.52 -0.88 -2.12
N ALA A 144 7.48 -0.02 -1.78
CA ALA A 144 7.26 1.43 -1.82
C ALA A 144 6.82 1.88 -3.23
N SER A 145 7.41 1.30 -4.27
CA SER A 145 7.06 1.61 -5.67
C SER A 145 5.69 1.09 -6.07
N ILE A 146 5.32 -0.12 -5.62
CA ILE A 146 3.97 -0.66 -5.84
C ILE A 146 2.91 0.26 -5.24
N PHE A 147 3.09 0.66 -3.98
CA PHE A 147 2.15 1.55 -3.31
C PHE A 147 2.13 2.93 -3.97
N ALA A 148 3.30 3.53 -4.25
CA ALA A 148 3.39 4.83 -4.92
C ALA A 148 2.66 4.82 -6.27
N TRP A 149 2.85 3.78 -7.09
CA TRP A 149 2.17 3.64 -8.36
C TRP A 149 0.66 3.57 -8.17
N CYS A 150 0.18 2.70 -7.27
CA CYS A 150 -1.25 2.56 -7.01
C CYS A 150 -1.87 3.87 -6.51
N ILE A 151 -1.25 4.55 -5.54
CA ILE A 151 -1.72 5.83 -5.01
C ILE A 151 -1.82 6.87 -6.13
N ASN A 152 -0.78 7.00 -6.97
CA ASN A 152 -0.78 7.95 -8.07
C ASN A 152 -1.90 7.65 -9.08
N GLU A 153 -2.14 6.37 -9.41
CA GLU A 153 -3.13 5.98 -10.42
C GLU A 153 -4.57 5.88 -9.87
N LEU A 154 -4.74 5.95 -8.54
CA LEU A 154 -6.03 6.09 -7.84
C LEU A 154 -6.42 7.55 -7.58
N ARG A 155 -5.57 8.51 -7.97
CA ARG A 155 -5.93 9.93 -8.02
C ARG A 155 -6.80 10.24 -9.25
N PRO A 156 -7.42 11.44 -9.33
CA PRO A 156 -8.21 11.83 -10.49
C PRO A 156 -7.43 11.64 -11.80
N ASN A 157 -8.09 11.09 -12.81
CA ASN A 157 -7.55 10.79 -14.15
C ASN A 157 -6.46 9.72 -14.22
N GLY A 158 -6.08 9.09 -13.10
CA GLY A 158 -5.21 7.93 -13.09
C GLY A 158 -5.85 6.71 -13.74
N VAL A 159 -5.03 5.74 -14.17
CA VAL A 159 -5.52 4.58 -14.92
C VAL A 159 -6.43 3.69 -14.07
N LEU A 160 -6.11 3.49 -12.79
CA LEU A 160 -6.93 2.68 -11.88
C LEU A 160 -8.28 3.36 -11.63
N THR A 161 -8.29 4.67 -11.36
CA THR A 161 -9.52 5.46 -11.23
C THR A 161 -10.40 5.35 -12.47
N THR A 162 -9.80 5.46 -13.65
CA THR A 162 -10.53 5.39 -14.93
C THR A 162 -11.15 4.00 -15.13
N LEU A 163 -10.40 2.94 -14.86
CA LEU A 163 -10.89 1.57 -14.97
C LEU A 163 -11.99 1.25 -13.94
N LEU A 164 -11.86 1.73 -12.70
CA LEU A 164 -12.88 1.59 -11.66
C LEU A 164 -14.18 2.29 -12.05
N LYS A 165 -14.10 3.56 -12.48
CA LYS A 165 -15.28 4.34 -12.92
C LYS A 165 -15.99 3.71 -14.12
N ALA A 166 -15.23 3.06 -15.00
CA ALA A 166 -15.76 2.33 -16.14
C ALA A 166 -16.30 0.94 -15.79
N GLY A 167 -16.21 0.50 -14.52
CA GLY A 167 -16.59 -0.85 -14.10
C GLY A 167 -15.72 -1.96 -14.68
N LYS A 168 -14.51 -1.63 -15.17
CA LYS A 168 -13.61 -2.57 -15.86
C LYS A 168 -12.57 -3.20 -14.94
N LEU A 169 -12.43 -2.73 -13.70
CA LEU A 169 -11.49 -3.27 -12.73
C LEU A 169 -12.27 -3.93 -11.58
N THR A 170 -11.98 -5.20 -11.33
CA THR A 170 -12.53 -5.94 -10.19
C THR A 170 -11.44 -6.73 -9.48
N VAL A 171 -11.53 -6.85 -8.16
CA VAL A 171 -10.65 -7.73 -7.37
C VAL A 171 -11.39 -9.03 -7.14
N VAL A 172 -10.81 -10.14 -7.60
CA VAL A 172 -11.40 -11.48 -7.53
C VAL A 172 -10.45 -12.46 -6.85
N ASN A 173 -10.98 -13.64 -6.51
CA ASN A 173 -10.19 -14.75 -6.00
C ASN A 173 -9.64 -15.60 -7.16
N GLN A 174 -8.34 -15.91 -7.17
CA GLN A 174 -7.69 -16.72 -8.22
C GLN A 174 -8.25 -18.13 -8.28
N LEU A 175 -8.68 -18.67 -7.13
CA LEU A 175 -9.16 -20.05 -7.04
C LEU A 175 -10.63 -20.21 -7.40
N ASN A 176 -11.40 -19.15 -7.65
CA ASN A 176 -12.81 -19.28 -8.02
C ASN A 176 -13.37 -18.01 -8.67
N ARG A 177 -13.90 -18.13 -9.89
CA ARG A 177 -14.74 -17.10 -10.52
C ARG A 177 -16.12 -16.92 -9.82
N ASN A 178 -16.48 -17.79 -8.87
CA ASN A 178 -17.86 -17.90 -8.35
C ASN A 178 -18.03 -17.82 -6.82
N VAL A 179 -17.03 -17.44 -6.03
CA VAL A 179 -17.18 -17.45 -4.56
C VAL A 179 -17.15 -16.03 -3.98
N LYS A 180 -18.29 -15.65 -3.38
CA LYS A 180 -18.56 -14.41 -2.63
C LYS A 180 -18.02 -14.46 -1.19
N ASP A 181 -17.11 -15.37 -0.86
CA ASP A 181 -16.62 -15.49 0.51
C ASP A 181 -15.46 -14.51 0.79
N GLU A 182 -15.46 -14.00 2.02
CA GLU A 182 -14.35 -13.25 2.60
C GLU A 182 -13.15 -14.19 2.74
N VAL A 183 -12.14 -13.96 1.92
CA VAL A 183 -10.98 -14.86 1.85
C VAL A 183 -9.99 -14.45 2.93
N LYS A 184 -9.70 -15.39 3.85
CA LYS A 184 -8.68 -15.26 4.90
C LYS A 184 -7.25 -15.19 4.32
N ASP A 185 -7.02 -15.93 3.22
CA ASP A 185 -5.75 -15.94 2.49
C ASP A 185 -5.76 -14.92 1.34
N ARG A 186 -4.98 -13.84 1.47
CA ARG A 186 -4.89 -12.81 0.43
C ARG A 186 -3.97 -13.19 -0.73
N SER A 187 -3.15 -14.24 -0.58
CA SER A 187 -2.19 -14.68 -1.62
C SER A 187 -2.88 -15.04 -2.94
N VAL A 188 -4.15 -15.45 -2.84
CA VAL A 188 -4.99 -15.85 -3.96
C VAL A 188 -5.76 -14.68 -4.58
N LEU A 189 -5.69 -13.45 -4.08
CA LEU A 189 -6.38 -12.32 -4.72
C LEU A 189 -5.68 -11.90 -6.01
N GLN A 190 -6.47 -11.46 -6.99
CA GLN A 190 -5.98 -10.85 -8.23
C GLN A 190 -6.91 -9.75 -8.73
N VAL A 191 -6.36 -8.84 -9.51
CA VAL A 191 -7.14 -7.83 -10.23
C VAL A 191 -7.47 -8.37 -11.62
N VAL A 192 -8.76 -8.39 -11.98
CA VAL A 192 -9.20 -8.68 -13.34
C VAL A 192 -9.57 -7.36 -14.01
N ILE A 193 -9.01 -7.14 -15.19
CA ILE A 193 -9.33 -5.99 -16.04
C ILE A 193 -10.03 -6.50 -17.30
N SER A 194 -11.27 -6.05 -17.52
CA SER A 194 -12.10 -6.48 -18.64
C SER A 194 -11.69 -5.73 -19.92
N ASN A 195 -11.36 -6.46 -20.98
CA ASN A 195 -11.30 -5.92 -22.34
C ASN A 195 -12.73 -5.89 -22.89
N THR A 196 -13.22 -4.70 -23.22
CA THR A 196 -14.35 -4.53 -24.14
C THR A 196 -13.80 -4.36 -25.53
#